data_AF-S3UZ57-F1
#
_entry.id   AF-S3UZ57-F1
#
_cell.length_a   1.000
_cell.length_b   1.000
_cell.length_c   1.000
_cell.angle_alpha   90.00
_cell.angle_beta   90.00
_cell.angle_gamma   90.00
#
_symmetry.space_group_name_H-M   'P 1'
#
loop_
_entity.id
_entity.type
_entity.pdbx_description
1 polymer ?
#
loop_
_entity_poly.entity_id
_entity_poly.type
_entity_poly.pdbx_seq_one_letter_code
_entity_poly.pdbx_strand_id
1 'polypeptide(L)'
;MALIEELDKQGIFLFRWRSYIPGFILLLSLYSLKDYQFLNGSYETNLFYAAACFFVSLSGLFVRCFVIGYAPARTSGRNTKEQIADMVNREGIYSLVRHPLYLGNFLLYLGPVLYLRDLPLLLVFALFFGFYYERIMFTEEKFLREKFGREYLDWADNVPAFIPKLKGYVKPQLSFSIKNVLKREYPSLFGIVVIFVLFDFGASFVNNFILWTAPWEAITEPQIWVFGIGAGFYIITRLVVKTTRWLQVEGR
;
A
#
# COMPACT_ATOMS: atom_id res chain seq x y z
N MET A 1 15.94 -29.39 5.06
CA MET A 1 14.55 -28.92 5.26
C MET A 1 13.89 -29.07 3.90
N ALA A 2 12.63 -29.52 3.80
CA ALA A 2 12.00 -29.59 2.48
C ALA A 2 11.61 -28.18 2.00
N LEU A 3 11.46 -28.01 0.69
CA LEU A 3 11.24 -26.70 0.07
C LEU A 3 9.99 -26.00 0.63
N ILE A 4 8.94 -26.76 0.91
CA ILE A 4 7.67 -26.23 1.46
C ILE A 4 7.91 -25.55 2.81
N GLU A 5 8.71 -26.15 3.69
CA GLU A 5 9.05 -25.60 4.99
C GLU A 5 9.99 -24.39 4.86
N GLU A 6 10.89 -24.38 3.88
CA GLU A 6 11.72 -23.21 3.59
C GLU A 6 10.91 -22.02 3.09
N LEU A 7 9.97 -22.24 2.15
CA LEU A 7 9.07 -21.22 1.64
C LEU A 7 8.18 -20.64 2.74
N ASP A 8 7.67 -21.50 3.61
CA ASP A 8 6.86 -21.07 4.77
C ASP A 8 7.70 -20.22 5.75
N LYS A 9 8.91 -20.67 6.09
CA LYS A 9 9.82 -19.92 6.96
C LYS A 9 10.18 -18.55 6.40
N GLN A 10 10.46 -18.46 5.09
CA GLN A 10 10.69 -17.20 4.38
C GLN A 10 9.44 -16.32 4.42
N GLY A 11 8.26 -16.89 4.17
CA GLY A 11 6.98 -16.20 4.23
C GLY A 11 6.70 -15.60 5.60
N ILE A 12 6.91 -16.36 6.69
CA ILE A 12 6.74 -15.89 8.08
C ILE A 12 7.67 -14.71 8.37
N PHE A 13 8.93 -14.80 7.93
CA PHE A 13 9.89 -13.70 8.09
C PHE A 13 9.41 -12.45 7.36
N LEU A 14 9.05 -12.57 6.07
CA LEU A 14 8.61 -11.44 5.25
C LEU A 14 7.30 -10.85 5.78
N PHE A 15 6.35 -11.67 6.23
CA PHE A 15 5.10 -11.25 6.86
C PHE A 15 5.38 -10.39 8.11
N ARG A 16 6.36 -10.77 8.92
CA ARG A 16 6.72 -10.02 10.14
C ARG A 16 7.27 -8.64 9.85
N TRP A 17 8.08 -8.53 8.81
CA TRP A 17 8.75 -7.29 8.42
C TRP A 17 8.01 -6.50 7.34
N ARG A 18 6.78 -6.91 7.01
CA ARG A 18 6.08 -6.41 5.82
C ARG A 18 5.76 -4.93 5.81
N SER A 19 5.73 -4.30 6.99
CA SER A 19 5.51 -2.87 7.16
C SER A 19 6.76 -2.03 6.88
N TYR A 20 7.95 -2.62 6.93
CA TYR A 20 9.23 -1.91 6.85
C TYR A 20 9.95 -2.14 5.52
N ILE A 21 9.92 -3.37 4.99
CA ILE A 21 10.65 -3.76 3.78
C ILE A 21 10.32 -2.85 2.58
N PRO A 22 9.04 -2.62 2.22
CA PRO A 22 8.71 -1.72 1.10
C PRO A 22 9.20 -0.28 1.30
N GLY A 23 9.12 0.24 2.52
CA GLY A 23 9.60 1.59 2.84
C GLY A 23 11.12 1.71 2.73
N PHE A 24 11.85 0.67 3.14
CA PHE A 24 13.30 0.60 2.96
C PHE A 24 13.70 0.56 1.47
N ILE A 25 12.97 -0.19 0.63
CA ILE A 25 13.21 -0.21 -0.80
C ILE A 25 12.97 1.16 -1.44
N LEU A 26 11.90 1.86 -1.04
CA LEU A 26 11.66 3.23 -1.49
C LEU A 26 12.76 4.21 -1.03
N LEU A 27 13.33 4.00 0.15
CA LEU A 27 14.47 4.81 0.61
C LEU A 27 15.68 4.58 -0.30
N LEU A 28 15.98 3.33 -0.67
CA LEU A 28 17.07 3.02 -1.60
C LEU A 28 16.79 3.59 -3.01
N SER A 29 15.53 3.60 -3.45
CA SER A 29 15.16 4.12 -4.76
C SER A 29 15.36 5.64 -4.91
N LEU A 30 15.53 6.39 -3.81
CA LEU A 30 15.92 7.79 -3.87
C LEU A 30 17.25 8.00 -4.59
N TYR A 31 18.11 6.98 -4.67
CA TYR A 31 19.33 7.04 -5.46
C TYR A 31 19.06 7.33 -6.95
N SER A 32 17.94 6.84 -7.50
CA SER A 32 17.55 7.11 -8.89
C SER A 32 17.21 8.60 -9.13
N LEU A 33 17.04 9.41 -8.09
CA LEU A 33 16.82 10.85 -8.25
C LEU A 33 18.07 11.62 -8.69
N LYS A 34 19.28 11.05 -8.55
CA LYS A 34 20.55 11.76 -8.83
C LYS A 34 20.64 12.31 -10.26
N ASP A 35 20.05 11.60 -11.22
CA ASP A 35 20.04 11.95 -12.65
C ASP A 35 18.64 12.40 -13.11
N TYR A 36 17.74 12.70 -12.17
CA TYR A 36 16.36 13.05 -12.49
C TYR A 36 16.27 14.41 -13.16
N GLN A 37 15.65 14.46 -14.34
CA GLN A 37 15.45 15.68 -15.11
C GLN A 37 13.96 15.98 -15.29
N PHE A 38 13.51 17.20 -15.02
CA PHE A 38 12.12 17.59 -15.25
C PHE A 38 11.66 17.29 -16.67
N LEU A 39 10.43 16.78 -16.81
CA LEU A 39 9.83 16.55 -18.12
C LEU A 39 9.77 17.86 -18.90
N ASN A 40 10.31 17.85 -20.12
CA ASN A 40 10.44 19.03 -20.98
C ASN A 40 11.16 20.22 -20.31
N GLY A 41 11.97 19.98 -19.27
CA GLY A 41 12.62 21.04 -18.48
C GLY A 41 11.64 21.90 -17.66
N SER A 42 10.37 21.49 -17.52
CA SER A 42 9.32 22.26 -16.85
C SER A 42 8.88 21.58 -15.55
N TYR A 43 8.93 22.34 -14.46
CA TYR A 43 8.38 21.92 -13.17
C TYR A 43 6.87 21.62 -13.26
N GLU A 44 6.11 22.40 -14.02
CA GLU A 44 4.67 22.17 -14.19
C GLU A 44 4.37 20.83 -14.87
N THR A 45 5.13 20.50 -15.93
CA THR A 45 4.98 19.21 -16.62
C THR A 45 5.36 18.05 -15.69
N ASN A 46 6.41 18.23 -14.89
CA ASN A 46 6.78 17.27 -13.85
C ASN A 46 5.65 17.08 -12.83
N LEU A 47 5.00 18.16 -12.40
CA LEU A 47 3.91 18.13 -11.43
C LEU A 47 2.68 17.37 -11.97
N PHE A 48 2.33 17.55 -13.24
CA PHE A 48 1.26 16.76 -13.88
C PHE A 48 1.58 15.26 -13.89
N TYR A 49 2.82 14.89 -14.22
CA TYR A 49 3.26 13.50 -14.18
C TYR A 49 3.29 12.94 -12.75
N ALA A 50 3.76 13.74 -11.80
CA ALA A 50 3.74 13.41 -10.37
C ALA A 50 2.31 13.16 -9.88
N ALA A 51 1.35 13.99 -10.30
CA ALA A 51 -0.06 13.81 -9.99
C ALA A 51 -0.60 12.50 -10.56
N ALA A 52 -0.26 12.13 -11.80
CA ALA A 52 -0.65 10.84 -12.37
C ALA A 52 -0.10 9.66 -11.56
N CYS A 53 1.17 9.71 -11.15
CA CYS A 53 1.79 8.71 -10.28
C CYS A 53 1.13 8.66 -8.89
N PHE A 54 0.77 9.82 -8.33
CA PHE A 54 0.04 9.94 -7.07
C PHE A 54 -1.34 9.28 -7.17
N PHE A 55 -2.05 9.47 -8.29
CA PHE A 55 -3.33 8.78 -8.55
C PHE A 55 -3.19 7.26 -8.62
N VAL A 56 -2.08 6.72 -9.15
CA VAL A 56 -1.80 5.27 -9.09
C VAL A 56 -1.74 4.81 -7.63
N SER A 57 -1.03 5.53 -6.76
CA SER A 57 -0.99 5.18 -5.33
C SER A 57 -2.34 5.30 -4.64
N LEU A 58 -3.12 6.34 -4.98
CA LEU A 58 -4.48 6.50 -4.46
C LEU A 58 -5.41 5.39 -4.93
N SER A 59 -5.25 4.84 -6.13
CA SER A 59 -6.02 3.69 -6.59
C SER A 59 -5.73 2.44 -5.75
N GLY A 60 -4.47 2.24 -5.35
CA GLY A 60 -4.08 1.20 -4.40
C GLY A 60 -4.68 1.40 -3.01
N LEU A 61 -4.65 2.63 -2.51
CA LEU A 61 -5.32 2.99 -1.26
C LEU A 61 -6.84 2.77 -1.35
N PHE A 62 -7.47 3.09 -2.48
CA PHE A 62 -8.89 2.86 -2.70
C PHE A 62 -9.25 1.37 -2.59
N VAL A 63 -8.47 0.48 -3.23
CA VAL A 63 -8.63 -0.98 -3.08
C VAL A 63 -8.56 -1.38 -1.60
N ARG A 64 -7.57 -0.86 -0.86
CA ARG A 64 -7.43 -1.14 0.59
C ARG A 64 -8.63 -0.63 1.38
N CYS A 65 -9.04 0.62 1.17
CA CYS A 65 -10.22 1.22 1.80
C CYS A 65 -11.48 0.40 1.52
N PHE A 66 -11.64 -0.10 0.29
CA PHE A 66 -12.76 -0.94 -0.08
C PHE A 66 -12.76 -2.27 0.70
N VAL A 67 -11.61 -2.95 0.79
CA VAL A 67 -11.46 -4.15 1.64
C VAL A 67 -11.79 -3.85 3.09
N ILE A 68 -11.15 -2.83 3.68
CA ILE A 68 -11.26 -2.52 5.11
C ILE A 68 -12.65 -2.02 5.49
N GLY A 69 -13.33 -1.33 4.58
CA GLY A 69 -14.70 -0.88 4.80
C GLY A 69 -15.69 -2.02 4.94
N TYR A 70 -15.39 -3.22 4.42
CA TYR A 70 -16.22 -4.42 4.54
C TYR A 70 -15.64 -5.50 5.47
N ALA A 71 -14.40 -5.34 5.95
CA ALA A 71 -13.70 -6.34 6.74
C ALA A 71 -14.42 -6.62 8.08
N PRO A 72 -14.74 -7.90 8.39
CA PRO A 72 -15.15 -8.35 9.72
C PRO A 72 -14.04 -8.19 10.77
N ALA A 73 -14.42 -8.17 12.05
CA ALA A 73 -13.47 -8.22 13.15
C ALA A 73 -12.47 -9.37 13.00
N ARG A 74 -11.23 -9.13 13.45
CA ARG A 74 -10.16 -10.15 13.50
C ARG A 74 -9.88 -10.84 12.16
N THR A 75 -10.17 -10.15 11.07
CA THR A 75 -9.71 -10.50 9.72
C THR A 75 -8.99 -9.32 9.09
N SER A 76 -8.17 -9.58 8.08
CA SER A 76 -7.55 -8.53 7.26
C SER A 76 -6.77 -7.50 8.09
N GLY A 77 -6.27 -7.86 9.28
CA GLY A 77 -5.72 -6.97 10.29
C GLY A 77 -4.31 -6.44 9.98
N ARG A 78 -3.76 -5.61 10.88
CA ARG A 78 -2.38 -5.09 10.78
C ARG A 78 -1.37 -5.89 11.63
N ASN A 79 -1.76 -7.07 12.12
CA ASN A 79 -0.88 -7.93 12.93
C ASN A 79 0.31 -8.40 12.10
N THR A 80 1.52 -8.35 12.65
CA THR A 80 2.74 -8.83 11.97
C THR A 80 3.44 -9.96 12.72
N LYS A 81 3.08 -10.19 13.98
CA LYS A 81 3.73 -11.24 14.79
C LYS A 81 3.19 -12.63 14.48
N GLU A 82 1.91 -12.72 14.15
CA GLU A 82 1.17 -13.96 13.91
C GLU A 82 0.03 -13.71 12.91
N GLN A 83 -0.36 -14.77 12.20
CA GLN A 83 -1.55 -14.78 11.35
C GLN A 83 -2.81 -14.92 12.22
N ILE A 84 -3.78 -14.05 11.99
CA ILE A 84 -5.08 -14.06 12.70
C ILE A 84 -6.18 -13.98 11.66
N ALA A 85 -7.09 -14.95 11.71
CA ALA A 85 -8.32 -14.97 10.93
C ALA A 85 -9.37 -15.76 11.70
N ASP A 86 -10.51 -15.14 12.02
CA ASP A 86 -11.62 -15.85 12.69
C ASP A 86 -12.55 -16.54 11.67
N MET A 87 -12.50 -16.12 10.41
CA MET A 87 -13.25 -16.69 9.29
C MET A 87 -12.48 -16.50 7.97
N VAL A 88 -12.87 -17.26 6.94
CA VAL A 88 -12.40 -17.03 5.56
C VAL A 88 -13.24 -15.93 4.93
N ASN A 89 -12.61 -14.83 4.51
CA ASN A 89 -13.30 -13.77 3.79
C ASN A 89 -13.56 -14.23 2.34
N ARG A 90 -14.84 -14.36 1.97
CA ARG A 90 -15.26 -14.78 0.61
C ARG A 90 -16.06 -13.74 -0.15
N GLU A 91 -16.48 -12.68 0.53
CA GLU A 91 -17.42 -11.69 0.01
C GLU A 91 -16.70 -10.39 -0.37
N GLY A 92 -17.40 -9.53 -1.11
CA GLY A 92 -16.85 -8.28 -1.61
C GLY A 92 -15.70 -8.56 -2.57
N ILE A 93 -14.63 -7.79 -2.45
CA ILE A 93 -13.44 -7.95 -3.31
C ILE A 93 -12.74 -9.31 -3.11
N TYR A 94 -12.91 -9.97 -1.96
CA TYR A 94 -12.41 -11.34 -1.75
C TYR A 94 -13.12 -12.40 -2.61
N SER A 95 -14.27 -12.08 -3.21
CA SER A 95 -14.89 -12.96 -4.23
C SER A 95 -14.18 -12.86 -5.60
N LEU A 96 -13.37 -11.82 -5.82
CA LEU A 96 -12.70 -11.54 -7.08
C LEU A 96 -11.21 -11.87 -7.06
N VAL A 97 -10.57 -11.74 -5.90
CA VAL A 97 -9.13 -11.99 -5.69
C VAL A 97 -8.86 -12.41 -4.23
N ARG A 98 -7.95 -13.35 -4.00
CA ARG A 98 -7.65 -13.85 -2.64
C ARG A 98 -6.86 -12.87 -1.80
N HIS A 99 -5.98 -12.07 -2.41
CA HIS A 99 -5.06 -11.16 -1.72
C HIS A 99 -5.22 -9.67 -2.11
N PRO A 100 -6.43 -9.07 -1.98
CA PRO A 100 -6.72 -7.71 -2.44
C PRO A 100 -5.91 -6.63 -1.71
N LEU A 101 -5.53 -6.84 -0.45
CA LEU A 101 -4.70 -5.89 0.29
C LEU A 101 -3.28 -5.81 -0.25
N TYR A 102 -2.74 -6.92 -0.78
CA TYR A 102 -1.43 -6.93 -1.41
C TYR A 102 -1.47 -6.33 -2.81
N LEU A 103 -2.56 -6.54 -3.56
CA LEU A 103 -2.81 -5.80 -4.79
C LEU A 103 -2.86 -4.29 -4.53
N GLY A 104 -3.62 -3.86 -3.51
CA GLY A 104 -3.69 -2.46 -3.13
C GLY A 104 -2.34 -1.88 -2.68
N ASN A 105 -1.53 -2.65 -1.95
CA ASN A 105 -0.18 -2.24 -1.60
C ASN A 105 0.75 -2.16 -2.81
N PHE A 106 0.67 -3.11 -3.74
CA PHE A 106 1.48 -3.09 -4.96
C PHE A 106 1.24 -1.78 -5.72
N LEU A 107 -0.02 -1.40 -5.95
CA LEU A 107 -0.39 -0.14 -6.60
C LEU A 107 0.05 1.09 -5.77
N LEU A 108 -0.08 1.02 -4.45
CA LEU A 108 0.38 2.07 -3.54
C LEU A 108 1.88 2.37 -3.74
N TYR A 109 2.72 1.34 -3.80
CA TYR A 109 4.16 1.47 -3.99
C TYR A 109 4.59 1.66 -5.45
N LEU A 110 3.76 1.25 -6.41
CA LEU A 110 4.00 1.44 -7.84
C LEU A 110 4.05 2.93 -8.21
N GLY A 111 3.20 3.77 -7.63
CA GLY A 111 3.18 5.21 -7.92
C GLY A 111 4.54 5.90 -7.73
N PRO A 112 5.18 5.83 -6.55
CA PRO A 112 6.53 6.38 -6.34
C PRO A 112 7.59 5.76 -7.26
N VAL A 113 7.49 4.48 -7.58
CA VAL A 113 8.45 3.84 -8.51
C VAL A 113 8.29 4.38 -9.93
N LEU A 114 7.05 4.58 -10.38
CA LEU A 114 6.76 5.22 -11.67
C LEU A 114 7.25 6.67 -11.70
N TYR A 115 7.10 7.41 -10.59
CA TYR A 115 7.59 8.79 -10.47
C TYR A 115 9.06 8.90 -10.91
N LEU A 116 9.90 7.95 -10.49
CA LEU A 116 11.35 7.96 -10.74
C LEU A 116 11.72 7.77 -12.22
N ARG A 117 10.79 7.29 -13.08
CA ARG A 117 11.00 7.07 -14.53
C ARG A 117 12.23 6.22 -14.86
N ASP A 118 12.57 5.31 -13.97
CA ASP A 118 13.70 4.39 -14.08
C ASP A 118 13.17 2.98 -14.43
N LEU A 119 13.30 2.58 -15.70
CA LEU A 119 12.78 1.31 -16.19
C LEU A 119 13.46 0.09 -15.52
N PRO A 120 14.81 0.04 -15.40
CA PRO A 120 15.47 -0.98 -14.58
C PRO A 120 14.91 -1.09 -13.16
N LEU A 121 14.73 0.04 -12.47
CA LEU A 121 14.13 0.05 -11.13
C LEU A 121 12.70 -0.50 -11.13
N LEU A 122 11.88 -0.14 -12.12
CA LEU A 122 10.51 -0.65 -12.26
C LEU A 122 10.48 -2.17 -12.44
N LEU A 123 11.38 -2.73 -13.25
CA LEU A 123 11.49 -4.18 -13.45
C LEU A 123 11.94 -4.89 -12.16
N VAL A 124 12.94 -4.33 -11.46
CA VAL A 124 13.41 -4.86 -10.17
C VAL A 124 12.28 -4.80 -9.14
N PHE A 125 11.53 -3.70 -9.08
CA PHE A 125 10.36 -3.56 -8.23
C PHE A 125 9.32 -4.63 -8.52
N ALA A 126 8.95 -4.83 -9.79
CA ALA A 126 7.94 -5.81 -10.18
C ALA A 126 8.36 -7.25 -9.82
N LEU A 127 9.60 -7.62 -10.13
CA LEU A 127 10.14 -8.94 -9.78
C LEU A 127 10.22 -9.13 -8.27
N PHE A 128 10.76 -8.15 -7.54
CA PHE A 128 10.86 -8.19 -6.09
C PHE A 128 9.48 -8.36 -5.46
N PHE A 129 8.50 -7.53 -5.82
CA PHE A 129 7.14 -7.61 -5.28
C PHE A 129 6.45 -8.93 -5.65
N GLY A 130 6.73 -9.49 -6.82
CA GLY A 130 6.28 -10.82 -7.22
C GLY A 130 6.73 -11.90 -6.23
N PHE A 131 8.04 -12.05 -6.02
CA PHE A 131 8.57 -13.04 -5.07
C PHE A 131 8.18 -12.71 -3.62
N TYR A 132 8.25 -11.45 -3.25
CA TYR A 132 7.94 -10.98 -1.90
C TYR A 132 6.51 -11.33 -1.49
N TYR A 133 5.52 -11.00 -2.32
CA TYR A 133 4.14 -11.37 -2.02
C TYR A 133 3.87 -12.85 -2.22
N GLU A 134 4.50 -13.54 -3.18
CA GLU A 134 4.36 -14.99 -3.32
C GLU A 134 4.68 -15.71 -2.00
N ARG A 135 5.80 -15.36 -1.35
CA ARG A 135 6.21 -15.97 -0.08
C ARG A 135 5.23 -15.64 1.07
N ILE A 136 4.77 -14.40 1.15
CA ILE A 136 3.82 -13.99 2.20
C ILE A 136 2.45 -14.67 1.99
N MET A 137 1.95 -14.67 0.75
CA MET A 137 0.70 -15.32 0.38
C MET A 137 0.79 -16.83 0.66
N PHE A 138 1.91 -17.47 0.34
CA PHE A 138 2.11 -18.90 0.61
C PHE A 138 1.93 -19.25 2.09
N THR A 139 2.58 -18.53 3.01
CA THR A 139 2.43 -18.80 4.45
C THR A 139 1.02 -18.48 4.98
N GLU A 140 0.38 -17.43 4.46
CA GLU A 140 -1.00 -17.09 4.83
C GLU A 140 -1.99 -18.14 4.33
N GLU A 141 -1.85 -18.60 3.09
CA GLU A 141 -2.69 -19.66 2.50
C GLU A 141 -2.48 -21.00 3.21
N LYS A 142 -1.24 -21.34 3.61
CA LYS A 142 -0.94 -22.50 4.45
C LYS A 142 -1.67 -22.42 5.78
N PHE A 143 -1.56 -21.28 6.49
CA PHE A 143 -2.26 -21.06 7.76
C PHE A 143 -3.79 -21.18 7.61
N LEU A 144 -4.37 -20.59 6.56
CA LEU A 144 -5.81 -20.66 6.30
C LEU A 144 -6.25 -22.09 5.96
N ARG A 145 -5.48 -22.82 5.17
CA ARG A 145 -5.74 -24.22 4.84
C ARG A 145 -5.70 -25.11 6.08
N GLU A 146 -4.70 -24.95 6.94
CA GLU A 146 -4.58 -25.72 8.18
C GLU A 146 -5.73 -25.42 9.15
N LYS A 147 -6.16 -24.15 9.22
CA LYS A 147 -7.23 -23.72 10.13
C LYS A 147 -8.64 -24.06 9.66
N PHE A 148 -8.94 -23.88 8.38
CA PHE A 148 -10.31 -23.96 7.84
C PHE A 148 -10.53 -25.16 6.90
N GLY A 149 -9.46 -25.87 6.50
CA GLY A 149 -9.57 -27.10 5.69
C GLY A 149 -10.34 -26.88 4.38
N ARG A 150 -11.38 -27.71 4.16
CA ARG A 150 -12.20 -27.68 2.93
C ARG A 150 -12.87 -26.35 2.68
N GLU A 151 -13.32 -25.68 3.74
CA GLU A 151 -13.98 -24.38 3.65
C GLU A 151 -13.12 -23.32 2.94
N TYR A 152 -11.80 -23.35 3.19
CA TYR A 152 -10.84 -22.49 2.51
C TYR A 152 -10.56 -22.98 1.07
N LEU A 153 -10.35 -24.29 0.89
CA LEU A 153 -10.01 -24.88 -0.40
C LEU A 153 -11.11 -24.66 -1.45
N ASP A 154 -12.38 -24.91 -1.10
CA ASP A 154 -13.52 -24.76 -2.00
C ASP A 154 -13.65 -23.31 -2.53
N TRP A 155 -13.33 -22.33 -1.68
CA TRP A 155 -13.27 -20.93 -2.08
C TRP A 155 -12.02 -20.62 -2.91
N ALA A 156 -10.85 -21.09 -2.47
CA ALA A 156 -9.57 -20.78 -3.10
C ALA A 156 -9.46 -21.34 -4.53
N ASP A 157 -10.03 -22.52 -4.80
CA ASP A 157 -10.06 -23.15 -6.12
C ASP A 157 -10.78 -22.30 -7.17
N ASN A 158 -11.70 -21.43 -6.72
CA ASN A 158 -12.53 -20.60 -7.58
C ASN A 158 -12.10 -19.13 -7.62
N VAL A 159 -11.08 -18.70 -6.90
CA VAL A 159 -10.69 -17.28 -6.82
C VAL A 159 -9.18 -17.14 -7.06
N PRO A 160 -8.72 -16.29 -8.00
CA PRO A 160 -7.30 -16.15 -8.31
C PRO A 160 -6.55 -15.48 -7.15
N ALA A 161 -5.25 -15.80 -7.02
CA ALA A 161 -4.43 -15.28 -5.93
C ALA A 161 -4.30 -13.74 -5.95
N PHE A 162 -3.93 -13.16 -7.11
CA PHE A 162 -3.48 -11.76 -7.18
C PHE A 162 -4.15 -10.90 -8.26
N ILE A 163 -4.42 -11.45 -9.45
CA ILE A 163 -5.09 -10.71 -10.54
C ILE A 163 -6.61 -10.91 -10.40
N PRO A 164 -7.42 -9.85 -10.18
CA PRO A 164 -8.84 -10.01 -9.93
C PRO A 164 -9.63 -10.50 -11.13
N LYS A 165 -10.67 -11.29 -10.87
CA LYS A 165 -11.73 -11.57 -11.85
C LYS A 165 -12.53 -10.30 -12.15
N LEU A 166 -13.00 -10.18 -13.39
CA LEU A 166 -13.88 -9.09 -13.82
C LEU A 166 -15.37 -9.35 -13.49
N LYS A 167 -15.72 -10.57 -13.08
CA LYS A 167 -17.09 -11.01 -12.76
C LYS A 167 -17.10 -11.94 -11.55
N GLY A 168 -18.27 -12.14 -10.95
CA GLY A 168 -18.45 -13.01 -9.79
C GLY A 168 -18.41 -12.28 -8.45
N TYR A 169 -18.71 -10.97 -8.44
CA TYR A 169 -18.77 -10.18 -7.22
C TYR A 169 -19.91 -10.67 -6.30
N VAL A 170 -19.56 -11.11 -5.10
CA VAL A 170 -20.52 -11.48 -4.06
C VAL A 170 -20.70 -10.30 -3.12
N LYS A 171 -21.94 -9.81 -2.94
CA LYS A 171 -22.22 -8.67 -2.07
C LYS A 171 -21.86 -9.00 -0.60
N PRO A 172 -21.08 -8.14 0.10
CA PRO A 172 -20.82 -8.31 1.53
C PRO A 172 -22.10 -8.27 2.37
N GLN A 173 -22.19 -9.13 3.38
CA GLN A 173 -23.23 -9.07 4.42
C GLN A 173 -23.10 -7.82 5.28
N LEU A 174 -21.85 -7.45 5.59
CA LEU A 174 -21.51 -6.25 6.33
C LEU A 174 -21.68 -5.00 5.45
N SER A 175 -22.20 -3.92 6.01
CA SER A 175 -22.27 -2.62 5.32
C SER A 175 -20.89 -1.97 5.17
N PHE A 176 -20.73 -0.98 4.29
CA PHE A 176 -19.47 -0.26 4.21
C PHE A 176 -19.28 0.66 5.42
N SER A 177 -18.13 0.59 6.10
CA SER A 177 -17.83 1.40 7.29
C SER A 177 -16.72 2.40 7.04
N ILE A 178 -17.11 3.66 6.75
CA ILE A 178 -16.17 4.79 6.62
C ILE A 178 -15.35 4.97 7.91
N LYS A 179 -15.97 4.77 9.08
CA LYS A 179 -15.28 4.87 10.37
C LYS A 179 -14.13 3.87 10.49
N ASN A 180 -14.34 2.62 10.06
CA ASN A 180 -13.30 1.60 10.08
C ASN A 180 -12.16 1.93 9.11
N VAL A 181 -12.50 2.45 7.92
CA VAL A 181 -11.53 2.92 6.93
C VAL A 181 -10.68 4.05 7.51
N LEU A 182 -11.31 5.11 8.02
CA LEU A 182 -10.61 6.25 8.60
C LEU A 182 -9.70 5.83 9.74
N LYS A 183 -10.16 4.98 10.65
CA LYS A 183 -9.37 4.47 11.78
C LYS A 183 -8.11 3.71 11.34
N ARG A 184 -8.15 3.04 10.18
CA ARG A 184 -7.12 2.08 9.78
C ARG A 184 -6.20 2.56 8.66
N GLU A 185 -6.70 3.40 7.75
CA GLU A 185 -5.99 3.81 6.53
C GLU A 185 -5.51 5.27 6.53
N TYR A 186 -5.86 6.08 7.55
CA TYR A 186 -5.30 7.43 7.70
C TYR A 186 -3.75 7.48 7.68
N PRO A 187 -2.99 6.50 8.22
CA PRO A 187 -1.53 6.52 8.14
C PRO A 187 -1.04 6.18 6.73
N SER A 188 -1.78 5.35 5.99
CA SER A 188 -1.45 4.96 4.61
C SER A 188 -1.57 6.17 3.68
N LEU A 189 -2.67 6.93 3.80
CA LEU A 189 -2.88 8.17 3.04
C LEU A 189 -1.77 9.19 3.32
N PHE A 190 -1.46 9.41 4.60
CA PHE A 190 -0.40 10.34 4.97
C PHE A 190 0.98 9.86 4.51
N GLY A 191 1.25 8.55 4.56
CA GLY A 191 2.48 7.96 4.01
C GLY A 191 2.66 8.24 2.51
N ILE A 192 1.59 8.11 1.71
CA ILE A 192 1.60 8.47 0.29
C ILE A 192 1.96 9.95 0.12
N VAL A 193 1.29 10.85 0.87
CA VAL A 193 1.58 12.30 0.84
C VAL A 193 3.04 12.58 1.15
N VAL A 194 3.59 12.01 2.23
CA VAL A 194 4.98 12.22 2.64
C VAL A 194 5.95 11.73 1.56
N ILE A 195 5.73 10.53 1.01
CA ILE A 195 6.61 9.97 -0.03
C ILE A 195 6.66 10.88 -1.26
N PHE A 196 5.50 11.32 -1.76
CA PHE A 196 5.45 12.16 -2.96
C PHE A 196 6.03 13.56 -2.72
N VAL A 197 5.81 14.16 -1.54
CA VAL A 197 6.43 15.43 -1.18
C VAL A 197 7.95 15.31 -1.09
N LEU A 198 8.47 14.22 -0.51
CA LEU A 198 9.92 13.97 -0.45
C LEU A 198 10.53 13.74 -1.84
N PHE A 199 9.82 13.03 -2.72
CA PHE A 199 10.28 12.77 -4.09
C PHE A 199 10.26 14.04 -4.94
N ASP A 200 9.23 14.88 -4.80
CA ASP A 200 9.15 16.19 -5.47
C ASP A 200 10.19 17.17 -4.95
N PHE A 201 10.43 17.20 -3.64
CA PHE A 201 11.52 17.95 -3.03
C PHE A 201 12.88 17.51 -3.59
N GLY A 202 13.15 16.20 -3.61
CA GLY A 202 14.41 15.66 -4.13
C GLY A 202 14.60 15.94 -5.62
N ALA A 203 13.55 15.84 -6.42
CA ALA A 203 13.58 16.20 -7.84
C ALA A 203 13.86 17.70 -8.04
N SER A 204 13.17 18.56 -7.28
CA SER A 204 13.40 20.01 -7.31
C SER A 204 14.83 20.36 -6.90
N PHE A 205 15.35 19.66 -5.88
CA PHE A 205 16.74 19.75 -5.41
C PHE A 205 17.73 19.49 -6.52
N VAL A 206 17.63 18.35 -7.18
CA VAL A 206 18.59 17.97 -8.22
C VAL A 206 18.51 18.88 -9.45
N ASN A 207 17.30 19.34 -9.83
CA ASN A 207 17.11 20.08 -11.08
C ASN A 207 17.53 21.55 -11.01
N ASN A 208 17.47 22.18 -9.82
CA ASN A 208 17.72 23.61 -9.68
C ASN A 208 18.84 23.94 -8.69
N PHE A 209 19.59 22.94 -8.21
CA PHE A 209 20.62 23.13 -7.17
C PHE A 209 21.58 24.29 -7.44
N ILE A 210 22.05 24.42 -8.69
CA ILE A 210 23.02 25.44 -9.11
C ILE A 210 22.40 26.86 -9.08
N LEU A 211 21.09 26.96 -9.26
CA LEU A 211 20.38 28.24 -9.31
C LEU A 211 20.07 28.79 -7.91
N TRP A 212 20.19 27.97 -6.87
CA TRP A 212 19.75 28.33 -5.54
C TRP A 212 20.81 29.05 -4.73
N THR A 213 20.36 30.08 -4.02
CA THR A 213 21.18 30.77 -3.02
C THR A 213 21.04 30.14 -1.64
N ALA A 214 19.97 29.38 -1.39
CA ALA A 214 19.74 28.65 -0.17
C ALA A 214 18.98 27.32 -0.34
N PRO A 215 19.17 26.32 0.54
CA PRO A 215 18.54 25.01 0.40
C PRO A 215 17.01 24.99 0.46
N TRP A 216 16.38 25.98 1.10
CA TRP A 216 14.91 26.05 1.23
C TRP A 216 14.21 26.49 -0.07
N GLU A 217 14.95 26.95 -1.08
CA GLU A 217 14.40 27.25 -2.42
C GLU A 217 13.91 25.98 -3.15
N ALA A 218 14.27 24.80 -2.63
CA ALA A 218 13.69 23.50 -3.02
C ALA A 218 12.22 23.34 -2.68
N ILE A 219 11.75 24.08 -1.68
CA ILE A 219 10.41 23.93 -1.13
C ILE A 219 9.45 24.72 -1.99
N THR A 220 8.57 24.01 -2.69
CA THR A 220 7.60 24.61 -3.60
C THR A 220 6.24 24.81 -2.92
N GLU A 221 5.43 25.74 -3.41
CA GLU A 221 4.07 25.96 -2.88
C GLU A 221 3.20 24.68 -2.92
N PRO A 222 3.19 23.86 -4.00
CA PRO A 222 2.48 22.59 -4.01
C PRO A 222 2.90 21.65 -2.88
N GLN A 223 4.20 21.56 -2.56
CA GLN A 223 4.69 20.71 -1.47
C GLN A 223 4.14 21.19 -0.12
N ILE A 224 4.16 22.50 0.14
CA ILE A 224 3.67 23.09 1.39
C ILE A 224 2.18 22.80 1.55
N TRP A 225 1.36 23.05 0.51
CA TRP A 225 -0.08 22.84 0.58
C TRP A 225 -0.45 21.36 0.74
N VAL A 226 0.13 20.48 -0.07
CA VAL A 226 -0.15 19.04 -0.03
C VAL A 226 0.29 18.43 1.30
N PHE A 227 1.49 18.77 1.78
CA PHE A 227 1.96 18.32 3.09
C PHE A 227 1.13 18.89 4.23
N GLY A 228 0.84 20.19 4.21
CA GLY A 228 0.06 20.88 5.25
C GLY A 228 -1.35 20.30 5.41
N ILE A 229 -2.08 20.13 4.29
CA ILE A 229 -3.41 19.52 4.29
C ILE A 229 -3.34 18.06 4.77
N GLY A 230 -2.38 17.29 4.26
CA GLY A 230 -2.18 15.89 4.65
C GLY A 230 -1.83 15.73 6.14
N ALA A 231 -0.95 16.57 6.66
CA ALA A 231 -0.53 16.58 8.06
C ALA A 231 -1.68 17.01 8.98
N GLY A 232 -2.44 18.04 8.61
CA GLY A 232 -3.65 18.46 9.31
C GLY A 232 -4.65 17.31 9.41
N PHE A 233 -4.98 16.67 8.28
CA PHE A 233 -5.86 15.49 8.25
C PHE A 233 -5.34 14.35 9.13
N TYR A 234 -4.04 14.03 9.04
CA TYR A 234 -3.41 12.97 9.83
C TYR A 234 -3.49 13.26 11.33
N ILE A 235 -3.14 14.47 11.76
CA ILE A 235 -3.14 14.88 13.18
C ILE A 235 -4.56 14.83 13.72
N ILE A 236 -5.54 15.44 13.03
CA ILE A 236 -6.94 15.46 13.45
C ILE A 236 -7.47 14.02 13.58
N THR A 237 -7.27 13.19 12.56
CA THR A 237 -7.75 11.80 12.59
C THR A 237 -7.04 10.99 13.67
N ARG A 238 -5.73 11.16 13.84
CA ARG A 238 -4.95 10.49 14.89
C ARG A 238 -5.43 10.88 16.28
N LEU A 239 -5.71 12.15 16.53
CA LEU A 239 -6.26 12.64 17.79
C LEU A 239 -7.60 11.95 18.05
N VAL A 240 -8.53 12.00 17.10
CA VAL A 240 -9.84 11.32 17.18
C VAL A 240 -9.68 9.82 17.50
N VAL A 241 -8.77 9.11 16.81
CA VAL A 241 -8.50 7.68 17.04
C VAL A 241 -7.94 7.41 18.43
N LYS A 242 -7.10 8.31 18.98
CA LYS A 242 -6.39 8.11 20.24
C LYS A 242 -7.16 8.60 21.48
N THR A 243 -8.01 9.62 21.33
CA THR A 243 -8.67 10.29 22.47
C THR A 243 -10.16 10.02 22.55
N THR A 244 -10.80 9.53 21.47
CA THR A 244 -12.25 9.32 21.42
C THR A 244 -12.62 7.87 21.07
N ARG A 245 -13.89 7.51 21.31
CA ARG A 245 -14.49 6.26 20.81
C ARG A 245 -15.29 6.44 19.52
N TRP A 246 -15.26 7.62 18.89
CA TRP A 246 -16.15 7.97 17.78
C TRP A 246 -16.00 7.06 16.54
N LEU A 247 -14.77 6.59 16.29
CA LEU A 247 -14.42 5.67 15.21
C LEU A 247 -14.43 4.19 15.62
N GLN A 248 -14.89 3.85 16.83
CA GLN A 248 -15.12 2.45 17.20
C GLN A 248 -16.37 1.94 16.45
N VAL A 249 -16.28 0.70 15.97
CA VAL A 249 -17.36 0.03 15.23
C VAL A 249 -17.44 -1.37 15.78
N GLU A 250 -18.58 -1.73 16.39
CA GLU A 250 -18.77 -3.08 16.94
C GLU A 250 -18.72 -4.13 15.82
N GLY A 251 -18.11 -5.27 16.12
CA GLY A 251 -17.89 -6.34 15.14
C GLY A 251 -16.84 -6.04 14.07
N ARG A 252 -16.00 -4.98 14.23
CA ARG A 252 -14.94 -4.60 13.27
C ARG A 252 -13.64 -4.10 13.88
#